data_AF-A0A2P4PGW4-F1
#
_entry.id   AF-A0A2P4PGW4-F1
#
_cell.length_a   1.000
_cell.length_b   1.000
_cell.length_c   1.000
_cell.angle_alpha   90.00
_cell.angle_beta   90.00
_cell.angle_gamma   90.00
#
_symmetry.space_group_name_H-M   'P 1'
#
loop_
_entity.id
_entity.type
_entity.pdbx_description
1 polymer ?
#
loop_
_entity_poly.entity_id
_entity_poly.type
_entity_poly.pdbx_seq_one_letter_code
_entity_poly.pdbx_strand_id
1 'polypeptide(L)'
;FIEIITNHCIKIEYLTLWINDKLFNNLEILLITCKNLNHITINKAIDLDWELIDDDFNNLNDDDDIDSSASIESNSSNLSENGRCNMGKNDNSWLDFLTKSVGIGVQSNEFKFLNILATHSSINLSELIIRGDWNFTRKDLVKFFEIWKEKNSSIPLKLQIVNNKTSIETINDVCRKYADEGILKDWLAYKYNRI
;
A
#
# COMPACT_ATOMS: atom_id res chain seq x y z
N PHE A 1 -5.45 7.63 10.80
CA PHE A 1 -4.11 8.26 10.73
C PHE A 1 -3.76 8.76 9.33
N ILE A 2 -3.67 7.90 8.30
CA ILE A 2 -3.34 8.33 6.92
C ILE A 2 -4.29 9.43 6.42
N GLU A 3 -5.58 9.31 6.71
CA GLU A 3 -6.59 10.32 6.36
C GLU A 3 -6.31 11.72 6.97
N ILE A 4 -5.77 11.76 8.19
CA ILE A 4 -5.40 13.03 8.85
C ILE A 4 -4.24 13.67 8.08
N ILE A 5 -3.23 12.88 7.69
CA ILE A 5 -2.08 13.36 6.91
C ILE A 5 -2.56 13.91 5.57
N THR A 6 -3.42 13.17 4.85
CA THR A 6 -3.93 13.61 3.55
C THR A 6 -4.73 14.90 3.65
N ASN A 7 -5.47 15.11 4.73
CA ASN A 7 -6.35 16.27 4.86
C ASN A 7 -5.65 17.52 5.42
N HIS A 8 -4.62 17.34 6.25
CA HIS A 8 -4.02 18.46 7.00
C HIS A 8 -2.52 18.67 6.74
N CYS A 9 -1.81 17.68 6.18
CA CYS A 9 -0.35 17.70 6.04
C CYS A 9 0.10 17.68 4.57
N ILE A 10 -0.62 18.37 3.68
CA ILE A 10 -0.36 18.34 2.22
C ILE A 10 1.05 18.80 1.80
N LYS A 11 1.73 19.59 2.66
CA LYS A 11 3.09 20.10 2.43
C LYS A 11 4.18 19.23 3.04
N ILE A 12 3.84 18.04 3.55
CA ILE A 12 4.81 17.12 4.15
C ILE A 12 5.88 16.73 3.12
N GLU A 13 7.13 16.79 3.55
CA GLU A 13 8.30 16.45 2.73
C GLU A 13 8.87 15.09 3.11
N TYR A 14 8.87 14.78 4.42
CA TYR A 14 9.46 13.58 5.00
C TYR A 14 8.38 12.79 5.74
N LEU A 15 8.24 11.51 5.43
CA LEU A 15 7.24 10.68 6.08
C LEU A 15 7.75 9.26 6.35
N THR A 16 7.43 8.73 7.53
CA THR A 16 7.63 7.32 7.88
C THR A 16 6.28 6.70 8.21
N LEU A 17 5.97 5.55 7.62
CA LEU A 17 4.72 4.83 7.82
C LEU A 17 4.95 3.35 8.14
N TRP A 18 3.98 2.76 8.83
CA TRP A 18 3.80 1.32 8.94
C TRP A 18 2.57 0.94 8.13
N ILE A 19 2.70 -0.04 7.24
CA ILE A 19 1.63 -0.41 6.31
C ILE A 19 1.46 -1.93 6.22
N ASN A 20 0.21 -2.38 6.20
CA ASN A 20 -0.18 -3.72 5.79
C ASN A 20 -1.05 -3.66 4.52
N ASP A 21 -1.43 -4.82 4.02
CA ASP A 21 -2.13 -4.94 2.74
C ASP A 21 -3.48 -4.21 2.72
N LYS A 22 -4.14 -4.08 3.89
CA LYS A 22 -5.41 -3.35 4.06
C LYS A 22 -5.27 -1.83 3.82
N LEU A 23 -4.07 -1.28 3.99
CA LEU A 23 -3.83 0.17 3.93
C LEU A 23 -3.28 0.65 2.57
N PHE A 24 -3.17 -0.22 1.57
CA PHE A 24 -2.62 0.15 0.25
C PHE A 24 -3.41 1.25 -0.46
N ASN A 25 -4.75 1.21 -0.39
CA ASN A 25 -5.58 2.26 -0.99
C ASN A 25 -5.35 3.61 -0.29
N ASN A 26 -5.13 3.61 1.03
CA ASN A 26 -4.79 4.83 1.77
C ASN A 26 -3.40 5.35 1.39
N LEU A 27 -2.43 4.47 1.15
CA LEU A 27 -1.11 4.87 0.65
C LEU A 27 -1.21 5.55 -0.70
N GLU A 28 -2.00 5.00 -1.62
CA GLU A 28 -2.22 5.61 -2.93
C GLU A 28 -2.74 7.05 -2.80
N ILE A 29 -3.79 7.25 -2.01
CA ILE A 29 -4.36 8.59 -1.75
C ILE A 29 -3.30 9.51 -1.14
N LEU A 30 -2.50 9.01 -0.20
CA LEU A 30 -1.42 9.79 0.41
C LEU A 30 -0.38 10.28 -0.59
N LEU A 31 0.09 9.40 -1.48
CA LEU A 31 1.07 9.75 -2.51
C LEU A 31 0.48 10.69 -3.57
N ILE A 32 -0.82 10.57 -3.86
CA ILE A 32 -1.52 11.49 -4.74
C ILE A 32 -1.59 12.89 -4.11
N THR A 33 -1.93 12.99 -2.83
CA THR A 33 -2.20 14.27 -2.17
C THR A 33 -0.92 15.00 -1.74
N CYS A 34 0.08 14.29 -1.22
CA CYS A 34 1.28 14.88 -0.64
C CYS A 34 2.38 15.09 -1.70
N LYS A 35 2.18 16.03 -2.63
CA LYS A 35 3.11 16.28 -3.76
C LYS A 35 4.48 16.82 -3.37
N ASN A 36 4.67 17.30 -2.15
CA ASN A 36 5.97 17.79 -1.69
C ASN A 36 6.86 16.69 -1.10
N LEU A 37 6.37 15.45 -1.01
CA LEU A 37 7.16 14.34 -0.49
C LEU A 37 8.45 14.17 -1.28
N ASN A 38 9.56 14.34 -0.58
CA ASN A 38 10.92 14.15 -1.08
C ASN A 38 11.56 12.87 -0.53
N HIS A 39 11.06 12.39 0.62
CA HIS A 39 11.53 11.22 1.34
C HIS A 39 10.35 10.44 1.92
N ILE A 40 10.33 9.13 1.69
CA ILE A 40 9.38 8.24 2.36
C ILE A 40 10.05 6.96 2.85
N THR A 41 9.78 6.62 4.11
CA THR A 41 10.12 5.32 4.70
C THR A 41 8.85 4.51 4.92
N ILE A 42 8.79 3.32 4.35
CA ILE A 42 7.67 2.38 4.51
C ILE A 42 8.16 1.13 5.24
N ASN A 43 7.55 0.86 6.39
CA ASN A 43 7.76 -0.36 7.16
C ASN A 43 6.58 -1.30 6.91
N LYS A 44 6.85 -2.57 6.60
CA LYS A 44 5.81 -3.60 6.61
C LYS A 44 5.33 -3.79 8.04
N ALA A 45 4.06 -3.50 8.30
CA ALA A 45 3.41 -3.94 9.51
C ALA A 45 3.26 -5.45 9.42
N ILE A 46 3.66 -6.16 10.48
CA ILE A 46 3.20 -7.53 10.67
C ILE A 46 1.70 -7.39 10.94
N ASP A 47 0.87 -8.21 10.29
CA ASP A 47 -0.52 -8.41 10.71
C ASP A 47 -0.45 -9.06 12.09
N LEU A 48 -0.20 -8.23 13.10
CA LEU A 48 -0.68 -8.48 14.42
C LEU A 48 -2.18 -8.23 14.26
N ASP A 49 -2.99 -9.27 14.41
CA ASP A 49 -4.42 -9.11 14.63
C ASP A 49 -4.54 -8.39 15.99
N TRP A 50 -4.39 -7.06 15.98
CA TRP A 50 -4.89 -6.21 17.06
C TRP A 50 -6.41 -6.11 16.87
N GLU A 51 -7.09 -7.25 16.86
CA GLU A 51 -8.39 -7.28 17.52
C GLU A 51 -8.06 -6.80 18.93
N LEU A 52 -8.26 -5.50 19.16
CA LEU A 52 -8.34 -4.96 20.49
C LEU A 52 -9.29 -5.91 21.20
N ILE A 53 -8.77 -6.62 22.19
CA ILE A 53 -9.57 -7.40 23.12
C ILE A 53 -10.41 -6.34 23.84
N ASP A 54 -11.54 -5.98 23.25
CA ASP A 54 -12.59 -5.18 23.87
C ASP A 54 -13.34 -6.01 24.93
N ASP A 55 -12.95 -7.29 25.11
CA ASP A 55 -13.72 -8.27 25.88
C ASP A 55 -13.51 -8.24 27.41
N ASP A 56 -12.59 -7.45 27.96
CA ASP A 56 -12.31 -7.47 29.41
C ASP A 56 -12.75 -6.20 30.18
N PHE A 57 -13.41 -5.22 29.54
CA PHE A 57 -13.95 -4.05 30.26
C PHE A 57 -15.46 -4.07 30.53
N ASN A 58 -16.18 -5.11 30.09
CA ASN A 58 -17.63 -5.22 30.32
C ASN A 58 -18.05 -6.23 31.41
N ASN A 59 -17.12 -6.85 32.15
CA ASN A 59 -17.45 -7.75 33.26
C ASN A 59 -17.21 -7.11 34.63
N LEU A 60 -17.90 -5.99 34.88
CA LEU A 60 -18.25 -5.58 36.24
C LEU A 60 -19.77 -5.44 36.30
N ASN A 61 -20.39 -6.53 36.75
CA ASN A 61 -21.67 -6.68 37.44
C ASN A 61 -22.78 -5.66 37.16
N ASP A 62 -23.96 -6.16 36.80
CA ASP A 62 -25.00 -6.32 37.81
C ASP A 62 -25.97 -7.43 37.36
N ASP A 63 -25.97 -8.52 38.12
CA ASP A 63 -27.08 -9.47 38.17
C ASP A 63 -28.30 -8.71 38.68
N ASP A 64 -29.41 -8.76 37.93
CA ASP A 64 -30.73 -8.92 38.52
C ASP A 64 -31.67 -9.53 37.46
N ASP A 65 -32.27 -10.64 37.87
CA ASP A 65 -33.28 -11.43 37.18
C ASP A 65 -34.42 -10.60 36.58
N ILE A 66 -34.97 -11.06 35.44
CA ILE A 66 -36.40 -11.40 35.34
C ILE A 66 -36.72 -12.07 33.99
N ASP A 67 -37.43 -13.18 34.16
CA ASP A 67 -37.91 -14.16 33.20
C ASP A 67 -39.06 -13.65 32.30
N SER A 68 -39.32 -14.42 31.24
CA SER A 68 -40.61 -14.57 30.51
C SER A 68 -40.84 -13.84 29.17
N SER A 69 -41.00 -14.70 28.15
CA SER A 69 -42.10 -14.75 27.17
C SER A 69 -41.87 -14.29 25.72
N ALA A 70 -42.36 -15.17 24.84
CA ALA A 70 -42.31 -15.19 23.38
C ALA A 70 -43.10 -14.06 22.71
N SER A 71 -42.69 -13.66 21.50
CA SER A 71 -43.39 -13.97 20.23
C SER A 71 -42.90 -13.11 19.05
N ILE A 72 -42.44 -13.79 18.00
CA ILE A 72 -42.71 -13.66 16.55
C ILE A 72 -43.13 -12.29 15.94
N GLU A 73 -42.46 -12.01 14.81
CA GLU A 73 -42.83 -11.22 13.61
C GLU A 73 -42.69 -9.68 13.57
N SER A 74 -41.78 -9.23 12.71
CA SER A 74 -41.97 -8.09 11.80
C SER A 74 -41.06 -8.28 10.58
N ASN A 75 -41.60 -8.51 9.38
CA ASN A 75 -42.08 -7.55 8.37
C ASN A 75 -40.99 -6.76 7.62
N SER A 76 -41.30 -6.50 6.34
CA SER A 76 -40.60 -5.69 5.33
C SER A 76 -39.59 -6.45 4.45
N SER A 77 -39.49 -6.24 3.13
CA SER A 77 -40.24 -5.35 2.23
C SER A 77 -39.96 -5.69 0.76
N ASN A 78 -41.03 -5.65 -0.03
CA ASN A 78 -41.18 -5.15 -1.39
C ASN A 78 -39.95 -5.04 -2.32
N LEU A 79 -40.11 -5.79 -3.42
CA LEU A 79 -39.61 -5.51 -4.76
C LEU A 79 -39.97 -4.10 -5.25
N SER A 80 -38.97 -3.36 -5.74
CA SER A 80 -39.10 -2.44 -6.88
C SER A 80 -37.75 -1.77 -7.13
N GLU A 81 -37.15 -1.96 -8.30
CA GLU A 81 -36.45 -0.87 -8.99
C GLU A 81 -36.24 -1.19 -10.48
N ASN A 82 -37.06 -0.57 -11.31
CA ASN A 82 -36.69 -0.18 -12.67
C ASN A 82 -36.00 1.18 -12.59
N GLY A 83 -34.86 1.39 -13.25
CA GLY A 83 -34.42 2.76 -13.56
C GLY A 83 -32.93 3.01 -13.79
N ARG A 84 -32.49 2.83 -15.04
CA ARG A 84 -31.53 3.66 -15.80
C ARG A 84 -30.33 4.34 -15.10
N CYS A 85 -29.15 3.84 -15.49
CA CYS A 85 -27.92 4.52 -15.94
C CYS A 85 -27.57 5.93 -15.41
N ASN A 86 -26.37 6.09 -14.83
CA ASN A 86 -25.45 7.11 -15.33
C ASN A 86 -23.96 6.87 -15.00
N MET A 87 -23.12 7.28 -15.94
CA MET A 87 -21.67 7.16 -15.94
C MET A 87 -20.98 7.82 -14.74
N GLY A 88 -20.12 7.05 -14.08
CA GLY A 88 -18.87 7.54 -13.50
C GLY A 88 -17.71 6.82 -14.17
N LYS A 89 -17.22 7.35 -15.29
CA LYS A 89 -15.93 6.95 -15.84
C LYS A 89 -14.86 7.31 -14.81
N ASN A 90 -14.32 6.31 -14.13
CA ASN A 90 -13.00 6.43 -13.52
C ASN A 90 -12.08 5.56 -14.38
N ASP A 91 -11.32 6.21 -15.24
CA ASP A 91 -10.47 5.59 -16.25
C ASP A 91 -9.26 4.90 -15.58
N ASN A 92 -9.48 3.74 -14.95
CA ASN A 92 -8.42 2.78 -14.65
C ASN A 92 -8.10 1.89 -15.87
N SER A 93 -8.32 2.42 -17.08
CA SER A 93 -8.14 1.72 -18.36
C SER A 93 -6.70 1.23 -18.57
N TRP A 94 -5.71 1.80 -17.87
CA TRP A 94 -4.32 1.37 -17.96
C TRP A 94 -3.99 0.17 -17.05
N LEU A 95 -4.58 0.12 -15.85
CA LEU A 95 -4.50 -1.06 -14.98
C LEU A 95 -5.19 -2.26 -15.65
N ASP A 96 -6.33 -2.01 -16.31
CA ASP A 96 -7.08 -3.04 -17.04
C ASP A 96 -6.35 -3.52 -18.31
N PHE A 97 -5.58 -2.63 -18.95
CA PHE A 97 -4.66 -2.98 -20.04
C PHE A 97 -3.50 -3.85 -19.51
N LEU A 98 -2.88 -3.50 -18.39
CA LEU A 98 -1.80 -4.29 -17.79
C LEU A 98 -2.25 -5.67 -17.29
N THR A 99 -3.48 -5.81 -16.77
CA THR A 99 -4.03 -7.11 -16.38
C THR A 99 -4.37 -7.98 -17.58
N LYS A 100 -4.92 -7.40 -18.67
CA LYS A 100 -5.31 -8.16 -19.86
C LYS A 100 -4.15 -8.51 -20.79
N SER A 101 -3.13 -7.64 -20.89
CA SER A 101 -2.04 -7.81 -21.87
C SER A 101 -0.90 -8.73 -21.40
N VAL A 102 -0.80 -9.06 -20.11
CA VAL A 102 0.37 -9.80 -19.57
C VAL A 102 0.03 -11.21 -19.05
N GLY A 103 -1.24 -11.62 -19.01
CA GLY A 103 -1.61 -13.02 -18.70
C GLY A 103 -1.03 -13.52 -17.37
N ILE A 104 -1.16 -12.75 -16.29
CA ILE A 104 -0.66 -13.11 -14.96
C ILE A 104 -1.86 -13.31 -14.03
N GLY A 105 -2.04 -14.55 -13.57
CA GLY A 105 -2.93 -14.85 -12.45
C GLY A 105 -2.55 -14.04 -11.22
N VAL A 106 -3.56 -13.58 -10.48
CA VAL A 106 -3.50 -12.96 -9.14
C VAL A 106 -2.19 -12.21 -8.84
N GLN A 107 -2.17 -10.90 -9.08
CA GLN A 107 -1.06 -10.04 -8.67
C GLN A 107 -0.84 -10.16 -7.16
N SER A 108 0.41 -10.40 -6.73
CA SER A 108 0.76 -10.43 -5.30
C SER A 108 0.56 -9.05 -4.66
N ASN A 109 0.33 -9.03 -3.35
CA ASN A 109 0.24 -7.79 -2.58
C ASN A 109 1.56 -7.00 -2.68
N GLU A 110 2.70 -7.69 -2.72
CA GLU A 110 4.01 -7.10 -2.98
C GLU A 110 4.10 -6.36 -4.32
N PHE A 111 3.56 -6.94 -5.40
CA PHE A 111 3.51 -6.28 -6.69
C PHE A 111 2.61 -5.05 -6.64
N LYS A 112 1.41 -5.18 -6.05
CA LYS A 112 0.47 -4.07 -5.89
C LYS A 112 1.12 -2.91 -5.11
N PHE A 113 1.83 -3.21 -4.03
CA PHE A 113 2.54 -2.23 -3.21
C PHE A 113 3.59 -1.45 -4.02
N LEU A 114 4.50 -2.15 -4.71
CA LEU A 114 5.52 -1.51 -5.55
C LEU A 114 4.89 -0.70 -6.68
N ASN A 115 3.83 -1.22 -7.30
CA ASN A 115 3.14 -0.54 -8.38
C ASN A 115 2.51 0.78 -7.90
N ILE A 116 1.91 0.79 -6.69
CA ILE A 116 1.38 2.01 -6.08
C ILE A 116 2.50 3.04 -5.86
N LEU A 117 3.63 2.62 -5.29
CA LEU A 117 4.78 3.50 -5.09
C LEU A 117 5.28 4.10 -6.40
N ALA A 118 5.51 3.28 -7.43
CA ALA A 118 6.03 3.78 -8.71
C ALA A 118 5.03 4.72 -9.41
N THR A 119 3.74 4.37 -9.38
CA THR A 119 2.71 5.07 -10.15
C THR A 119 2.26 6.36 -9.50
N HIS A 120 2.25 6.46 -8.17
CA HIS A 120 1.63 7.59 -7.46
C HIS A 120 2.60 8.49 -6.72
N SER A 121 3.85 8.06 -6.48
CA SER A 121 4.86 8.90 -5.82
C SER A 121 5.05 10.25 -6.52
N SER A 122 5.38 11.26 -5.73
CA SER A 122 5.69 12.58 -6.25
C SER A 122 6.92 12.55 -7.17
N ILE A 123 6.93 13.41 -8.18
CA ILE A 123 8.10 13.68 -9.02
C ILE A 123 9.27 14.27 -8.22
N ASN A 124 9.00 14.78 -7.02
CA ASN A 124 10.01 15.30 -6.10
C ASN A 124 10.61 14.21 -5.20
N LEU A 125 10.05 12.98 -5.21
CA LEU A 125 10.53 11.92 -4.35
C LEU A 125 11.92 11.48 -4.82
N SER A 126 12.92 11.75 -3.98
CA SER A 126 14.32 11.47 -4.24
C SER A 126 14.88 10.37 -3.36
N GLU A 127 14.17 9.99 -2.31
CA GLU A 127 14.58 8.95 -1.37
C GLU A 127 13.41 8.05 -0.97
N LEU A 128 13.61 6.74 -1.11
CA LEU A 128 12.65 5.71 -0.76
C LEU A 128 13.34 4.64 0.09
N ILE A 129 12.79 4.39 1.28
CA ILE A 129 13.27 3.34 2.17
C ILE A 129 12.13 2.33 2.37
N ILE A 130 12.36 1.08 2.00
CA ILE A 130 11.41 -0.02 2.18
C ILE A 130 11.98 -0.98 3.21
N ARG A 131 11.25 -1.21 4.30
CA ARG A 131 11.65 -2.09 5.40
C ARG A 131 10.62 -3.17 5.63
N GLY A 132 11.11 -4.35 6.01
CA GLY A 132 10.30 -5.49 6.43
C GLY A 132 10.33 -6.66 5.43
N ASP A 133 9.60 -7.70 5.77
CA ASP A 133 9.64 -8.99 5.08
C ASP A 133 8.72 -9.01 3.85
N TRP A 134 9.09 -8.20 2.86
CA TRP A 134 8.45 -8.16 1.55
C TRP A 134 8.98 -9.28 0.66
N ASN A 135 8.12 -10.01 -0.03
CA ASN A 135 8.54 -11.08 -0.94
C ASN A 135 8.59 -10.60 -2.40
N PHE A 136 9.43 -9.59 -2.69
CA PHE A 136 9.56 -9.08 -4.05
C PHE A 136 10.24 -10.10 -4.96
N THR A 137 9.64 -10.34 -6.12
CA THR A 137 10.31 -11.05 -7.21
C THR A 137 11.17 -10.10 -8.03
N ARG A 138 12.11 -10.65 -8.82
CA ARG A 138 12.89 -9.86 -9.79
C ARG A 138 11.98 -9.09 -10.76
N LYS A 139 10.86 -9.70 -11.16
CA LYS A 139 9.89 -9.11 -12.09
C LYS A 139 9.20 -7.89 -11.49
N ASP A 140 8.86 -7.95 -10.20
CA ASP A 140 8.19 -6.83 -9.51
C ASP A 140 9.13 -5.62 -9.42
N LEU A 141 10.39 -5.85 -9.05
CA LEU A 141 11.41 -4.79 -8.97
C LEU A 141 11.70 -4.17 -10.33
N VAL A 142 11.86 -4.99 -11.37
CA VAL A 142 12.05 -4.49 -12.75
C VAL A 142 10.86 -3.62 -13.16
N LYS A 143 9.64 -4.09 -12.92
CA LYS A 143 8.44 -3.34 -13.29
C LYS A 143 8.32 -2.02 -12.53
N PHE A 144 8.66 -2.01 -11.24
CA PHE A 144 8.74 -0.79 -10.43
C PHE A 144 9.65 0.25 -11.09
N PHE A 145 10.86 -0.13 -11.48
CA PHE A 145 11.82 0.81 -12.07
C PHE A 145 11.46 1.26 -13.49
N GLU A 146 10.88 0.39 -14.32
CA GLU A 146 10.40 0.82 -15.65
C GLU A 146 9.31 1.91 -15.51
N ILE A 147 8.35 1.72 -14.58
CA ILE A 147 7.34 2.75 -14.30
C ILE A 147 7.99 4.01 -13.72
N TRP A 148 8.95 3.85 -12.80
CA TRP A 148 9.69 4.97 -12.22
C TRP A 148 10.42 5.79 -13.29
N LYS A 149 11.07 5.11 -14.22
CA LYS A 149 11.81 5.71 -15.35
C LYS A 149 10.90 6.53 -16.25
N GLU A 150 9.71 6.02 -16.58
CA GLU A 150 8.75 6.75 -17.42
C GLU A 150 8.24 8.02 -16.72
N LYS A 151 8.01 7.97 -15.39
CA LYS A 151 7.33 9.04 -14.66
C LYS A 151 8.26 10.07 -14.00
N ASN A 152 9.36 9.62 -13.41
CA ASN A 152 10.19 10.38 -12.48
C ASN A 152 11.65 10.50 -12.97
N SER A 153 11.86 10.49 -14.30
CA SER A 153 13.20 10.55 -14.93
C SER A 153 14.02 11.81 -14.59
N SER A 154 13.40 12.85 -14.07
CA SER A 154 14.06 14.12 -13.73
C SER A 154 14.93 14.04 -12.47
N ILE A 155 14.59 13.17 -11.52
CA ILE A 155 15.30 13.07 -10.24
C ILE A 155 15.70 11.60 -10.00
N PRO A 156 17.02 11.31 -10.06
CA PRO A 156 17.52 9.98 -9.73
C PRO A 156 17.18 9.59 -8.29
N LEU A 157 16.63 8.38 -8.12
CA LEU A 157 16.15 7.88 -6.83
C LEU A 157 17.30 7.34 -5.98
N LYS A 158 17.27 7.61 -4.67
CA LYS A 158 18.01 6.85 -3.66
C LYS A 158 17.11 5.78 -3.06
N LEU A 159 17.55 4.53 -3.12
CA LEU A 159 16.73 3.40 -2.67
C LEU A 159 17.42 2.59 -1.57
N GLN A 160 16.75 2.43 -0.44
CA GLN A 160 17.19 1.49 0.59
C GLN A 160 16.14 0.39 0.77
N ILE A 161 16.55 -0.88 0.65
CA ILE A 161 15.70 -2.03 0.91
C ILE A 161 16.30 -2.84 2.07
N VAL A 162 15.57 -2.86 3.19
CA VAL A 162 15.89 -3.70 4.35
C VAL A 162 14.90 -4.84 4.40
N ASN A 163 15.30 -6.02 3.93
CA ASN A 163 14.38 -7.12 3.66
C ASN A 163 15.03 -8.49 3.89
N ASN A 164 14.34 -9.38 4.59
CA ASN A 164 14.84 -10.73 4.86
C ASN A 164 14.41 -11.78 3.84
N LYS A 165 13.30 -11.55 3.12
CA LYS A 165 12.69 -12.53 2.21
C LYS A 165 13.25 -12.45 0.80
N THR A 166 13.36 -11.25 0.24
CA THR A 166 13.99 -11.07 -1.07
C THR A 166 15.51 -11.21 -0.96
N SER A 167 16.13 -11.97 -1.87
CA SER A 167 17.58 -12.10 -1.96
C SER A 167 18.24 -10.73 -2.23
N ILE A 168 19.31 -10.43 -1.47
CA ILE A 168 20.09 -9.20 -1.63
C ILE A 168 20.72 -9.15 -3.03
N GLU A 169 21.19 -10.30 -3.53
CA GLU A 169 21.76 -10.44 -4.86
C GLU A 169 20.75 -10.04 -5.93
N THR A 170 19.50 -10.51 -5.80
CA THR A 170 18.41 -10.15 -6.72
C THR A 170 18.14 -8.64 -6.72
N ILE A 171 18.11 -8.02 -5.54
CA ILE A 171 17.90 -6.57 -5.42
C ILE A 171 19.06 -5.81 -6.06
N ASN A 172 20.30 -6.18 -5.72
CA ASN A 172 21.51 -5.53 -6.21
C ASN A 172 21.68 -5.64 -7.72
N ASP A 173 21.39 -6.81 -8.31
CA ASP A 173 21.44 -7.01 -9.75
C ASP A 173 20.48 -6.07 -10.49
N VAL A 174 19.25 -5.95 -9.98
CA VAL A 174 18.25 -5.07 -10.58
C VAL A 174 18.64 -3.61 -10.38
N CYS A 175 19.04 -3.21 -9.16
CA CYS A 175 19.43 -1.84 -8.87
C CYS A 175 20.63 -1.38 -9.69
N ARG A 176 21.64 -2.25 -9.89
CA ARG A 176 22.81 -1.94 -10.71
C ARG A 176 22.42 -1.58 -12.14
N LYS A 177 21.54 -2.38 -12.77
CA LYS A 177 21.01 -2.07 -14.11
C LYS A 177 20.42 -0.65 -14.19
N TYR A 178 19.58 -0.28 -13.23
CA TYR A 178 18.90 1.02 -13.26
C TYR A 178 19.78 2.19 -12.76
N ALA A 179 20.85 1.91 -12.03
CA ALA A 179 21.90 2.88 -11.75
C ALA A 179 22.70 3.22 -13.02
N ASP A 180 23.05 2.20 -13.82
CA ASP A 180 23.74 2.40 -15.11
C ASP A 180 22.87 3.20 -16.11
N GLU A 181 21.55 3.11 -16.00
CA GLU A 181 20.59 3.90 -16.78
C GLU A 181 20.32 5.31 -16.20
N GLY A 182 20.95 5.68 -15.08
CA GLY A 182 20.79 6.99 -14.43
C GLY A 182 19.48 7.17 -13.65
N ILE A 183 18.70 6.10 -13.48
CA ILE A 183 17.41 6.12 -12.75
C ILE A 183 17.64 6.07 -11.24
N LEU A 184 18.66 5.34 -10.80
CA LEU A 184 19.10 5.29 -9.41
C LEU A 184 20.38 6.10 -9.21
N LYS A 185 20.40 6.94 -8.18
CA LYS A 185 21.59 7.66 -7.74
C LYS A 185 22.47 6.80 -6.82
N ASP A 186 21.82 6.09 -5.93
CA ASP A 186 22.45 5.32 -4.86
C ASP A 186 21.47 4.24 -4.39
N TRP A 187 21.99 3.10 -3.93
CA TRP A 187 21.15 2.08 -3.33
C TRP A 187 21.88 1.27 -2.27
N LEU A 188 21.09 0.77 -1.31
CA LEU A 188 21.57 -0.10 -0.27
C LEU A 188 20.57 -1.22 0.00
N ALA A 189 21.03 -2.46 -0.08
CA ALA A 189 20.22 -3.65 0.20
C ALA A 189 20.90 -4.52 1.27
N TYR A 190 20.19 -4.81 2.35
CA TYR A 190 20.69 -5.67 3.43
C TYR A 190 19.54 -6.33 4.20
N LYS A 191 19.89 -7.38 4.96
CA LYS A 191 18.96 -8.11 5.84
C LYS A 191 18.92 -7.47 7.22
N TYR A 192 17.80 -7.64 7.92
CA TYR A 192 17.67 -7.24 9.32
C TYR A 192 18.52 -8.18 10.17
N ASN A 193 19.54 -7.65 10.84
CA ASN A 193 20.17 -8.37 11.94
C ASN A 193 19.28 -8.16 13.17
N ARG A 194 18.46 -9.16 13.53
CA ARG A 194 17.89 -9.20 14.88
C ARG A 194 19.06 -9.42 15.84
N ILE A 195 19.42 -8.39 16.60
CA ILE A 195 20.26 -8.49 17.80
C ILE A 195 19.37 -9.05 18.91
#